data_AF-A0A6L9ZGD6-F1
#
_entry.id   AF-A0A6L9ZGD6-F1
#
_cell.length_a   1.000
_cell.length_b   1.000
_cell.length_c   1.000
_cell.angle_alpha   90.00
_cell.angle_beta   90.00
_cell.angle_gamma   90.00
#
_symmetry.space_group_name_H-M   'P 1'
#
loop_
_entity.id
_entity.type
_entity.pdbx_description
1 polymer ?
#
loop_
_entity_poly.entity_id
_entity_poly.type
_entity_poly.pdbx_seq_one_letter_code
_entity_poly.pdbx_strand_id
1 'polypeptide(L)'
;MEPLLQIRPHYRVEIIQPNHVYLLAENATHALTGEFYCHLMPLLDGQYTYEEICERLTEHADRDQVAYVIENLYDKGYIAAKVPELSEAAAAFWSLLGVEPQTAYDCLRQVVVYVTAVGNVSTQPLTDKLTTVGIQTQPWTGKPPVTDLPTLLVVLTDDYLQPELAQINQVALDTNQPWLLAKPMGGLLWFGPIFEPGITGCWEC
;
A
#
# COMPACT_ATOMS: atom_id res chain seq x y z
N MET A 1 -18.04 15.86 1.28
CA MET A 1 -16.92 16.59 1.88
C MET A 1 -15.86 16.63 0.80
N GLU A 2 -15.33 17.80 0.46
CA GLU A 2 -14.27 17.88 -0.56
C GLU A 2 -13.00 17.19 -0.07
N PRO A 3 -12.23 16.55 -0.96
CA PRO A 3 -10.98 15.90 -0.56
C PRO A 3 -9.94 16.93 -0.15
N LEU A 4 -9.19 16.63 0.91
CA LEU A 4 -8.01 17.40 1.29
C LEU A 4 -6.88 17.07 0.31
N LEU A 5 -6.23 18.09 -0.24
CA LEU A 5 -5.19 17.92 -1.25
C LEU A 5 -3.80 17.93 -0.62
N GLN A 6 -2.95 17.00 -1.06
CA GLN A 6 -1.57 16.92 -0.60
C GLN A 6 -0.62 16.59 -1.75
N ILE A 7 0.63 17.01 -1.63
CA ILE A 7 1.72 16.40 -2.36
C ILE A 7 1.79 14.92 -1.98
N ARG A 8 2.06 14.06 -2.96
CA ARG A 8 2.16 12.63 -2.67
C ARG A 8 3.19 12.39 -1.56
N PRO A 9 2.84 11.63 -0.52
CA PRO A 9 3.57 11.62 0.74
C PRO A 9 4.97 10.97 0.67
N HIS A 10 5.34 10.36 -0.45
CA HIS A 10 6.70 9.88 -0.69
C HIS A 10 7.66 10.98 -1.18
N TYR A 11 7.14 12.16 -1.54
CA TYR A 11 7.96 13.32 -1.85
C TYR A 11 8.20 14.16 -0.60
N ARG A 12 9.46 14.50 -0.37
CA ARG A 12 9.85 15.64 0.45
C ARG A 12 9.90 16.89 -0.41
N VAL A 13 9.18 17.93 0.00
CA VAL A 13 9.13 19.21 -0.71
C VAL A 13 10.20 20.15 -0.15
N GLU A 14 11.04 20.70 -1.01
CA GLU A 14 12.03 21.71 -0.68
C GLU A 14 11.80 22.96 -1.54
N ILE A 15 11.48 24.08 -0.89
CA ILE A 15 11.17 25.35 -1.55
C ILE A 15 12.42 26.23 -1.54
N ILE A 16 12.94 26.54 -2.71
CA ILE A 16 14.09 27.43 -2.91
C ILE A 16 13.60 28.72 -3.56
N GLN A 17 13.43 29.74 -2.73
CA GLN A 17 12.97 31.06 -3.18
C GLN A 17 13.95 31.68 -4.21
N PRO A 18 13.44 32.51 -5.13
CA PRO A 18 12.03 32.90 -5.25
C PRO A 18 11.18 31.94 -6.12
N ASN A 19 11.79 31.08 -6.93
CA ASN A 19 11.11 30.48 -8.08
C ASN A 19 11.24 28.95 -8.22
N HIS A 20 11.82 28.23 -7.27
CA HIS A 20 12.06 26.80 -7.44
C HIS A 20 11.46 25.98 -6.30
N VAL A 21 10.87 24.85 -6.66
CA VAL A 21 10.44 23.81 -5.73
C VAL A 21 11.04 22.49 -6.20
N TYR A 22 11.65 21.75 -5.29
CA TYR A 22 12.10 20.40 -5.53
C TYR A 22 11.19 19.40 -4.82
N LEU A 23 10.74 18.39 -5.56
CA LEU A 23 10.07 17.21 -5.04
C LEU A 23 11.10 16.08 -5.02
N LEU A 24 11.53 15.70 -3.81
CA LEU A 24 12.59 14.72 -3.59
C LEU A 24 11.99 13.40 -3.13
N ALA A 25 12.14 12.33 -3.90
CA ALA A 25 11.82 10.97 -3.52
C ALA A 25 13.08 10.10 -3.55
N GLU A 26 13.02 8.90 -2.97
CA GLU A 26 14.17 7.97 -2.99
C GLU A 26 14.54 7.50 -4.40
N ASN A 27 13.54 7.39 -5.29
CA ASN A 27 13.70 6.88 -6.65
C ASN A 27 13.67 7.98 -7.74
N ALA A 28 13.34 9.23 -7.38
CA ALA A 28 13.15 10.30 -8.35
C ALA A 28 13.33 11.69 -7.73
N THR A 29 13.65 12.67 -8.57
CA THR A 29 13.68 14.08 -8.19
C THR A 29 13.06 14.91 -9.31
N HIS A 30 12.15 15.82 -8.93
CA HIS A 30 11.49 16.73 -9.86
C HIS A 30 11.69 18.18 -9.43
N ALA A 31 11.84 19.07 -10.39
CA ALA A 31 11.93 20.51 -10.16
C ALA A 31 10.73 21.20 -10.80
N LEU A 32 9.99 21.97 -10.02
CA LEU A 32 8.94 22.87 -10.48
C LEU A 32 9.50 24.29 -10.45
N THR A 33 9.35 25.01 -11.56
CA THR A 33 9.87 26.39 -11.71
C THR A 33 8.71 27.36 -11.86
N GLY A 34 8.66 28.35 -10.98
CA GLY A 34 7.66 29.41 -10.95
C GLY A 34 7.39 29.88 -9.52
N GLU A 35 7.28 31.20 -9.33
CA GLU A 35 6.95 31.84 -8.04
C GLU A 35 5.63 31.29 -7.47
N PHE A 36 4.63 31.06 -8.34
CA PHE A 36 3.35 30.48 -7.95
C PHE A 36 3.49 29.12 -7.24
N TYR A 37 4.41 28.25 -7.67
CA TYR A 37 4.64 26.97 -7.00
C TYR A 37 5.17 27.18 -5.58
N CYS A 38 6.03 28.17 -5.35
CA CYS A 38 6.52 28.49 -4.01
C CYS A 38 5.40 28.91 -3.04
N HIS A 39 4.32 29.53 -3.55
CA HIS A 39 3.13 29.87 -2.77
C HIS A 39 2.12 28.73 -2.64
N LEU A 40 1.98 27.88 -3.67
CA LEU A 40 1.04 26.75 -3.66
C LEU A 40 1.52 25.60 -2.78
N MET A 41 2.81 25.26 -2.83
CA MET A 41 3.33 24.06 -2.14
C MET A 41 3.03 23.99 -0.64
N PRO A 42 3.16 25.07 0.15
CA PRO A 42 2.81 25.05 1.57
C PRO A 42 1.34 24.75 1.86
N LEU A 43 0.45 24.89 0.87
CA LEU A 43 -0.98 24.62 0.98
C LEU A 43 -1.37 23.20 0.54
N LEU A 44 -0.41 22.42 0.01
CA LEU A 44 -0.59 21.03 -0.40
C LEU A 44 -0.02 20.07 0.65
N ASP A 45 -0.34 20.30 1.91
CA ASP A 45 0.07 19.50 3.07
C ASP A 45 -1.04 18.55 3.57
N GLY A 46 -2.16 18.48 2.84
CA GLY A 46 -3.30 17.64 3.20
C GLY A 46 -4.15 18.19 4.33
N GLN A 47 -4.10 19.50 4.57
CA GLN A 47 -4.98 20.20 5.52
C GLN A 47 -6.05 21.06 4.83
N TYR A 48 -5.92 21.29 3.52
CA TYR A 48 -6.77 22.22 2.78
C TYR A 48 -7.53 21.53 1.65
N THR A 49 -8.78 21.93 1.44
CA THR A 49 -9.55 21.59 0.24
C THR A 49 -9.18 22.52 -0.93
N TYR A 50 -9.65 22.17 -2.13
CA TYR A 50 -9.47 23.01 -3.31
C TYR A 50 -10.02 24.44 -3.13
N GLU A 51 -11.22 24.59 -2.53
CA GLU A 51 -11.81 25.90 -2.26
C GLU A 51 -10.95 26.73 -1.30
N GLU A 52 -10.48 26.13 -0.21
CA GLU A 52 -9.62 26.82 0.78
C GLU A 52 -8.26 27.24 0.17
N ILE A 53 -7.71 26.43 -0.74
CA ILE A 53 -6.50 26.78 -1.49
C ILE A 53 -6.76 27.97 -2.41
N CYS A 54 -7.88 27.97 -3.13
CA CYS A 54 -8.25 29.08 -4.01
C CYS A 54 -8.41 30.39 -3.23
N GLU A 55 -9.11 30.35 -2.09
CA GLU A 55 -9.30 31.52 -1.23
C GLU A 55 -7.96 32.13 -0.78
N ARG A 56 -6.99 31.30 -0.38
CA ARG A 56 -5.67 31.73 0.10
C ARG A 56 -4.74 32.24 -1.00
N LEU A 57 -4.95 31.81 -2.24
CA LEU A 57 -4.12 32.20 -3.39
C LEU A 57 -4.74 33.32 -4.24
N THR A 58 -5.86 33.90 -3.81
CA THR A 58 -6.59 34.96 -4.54
C THR A 58 -5.73 36.17 -4.93
N GLU A 59 -4.71 36.53 -4.13
CA GLU A 59 -3.79 37.63 -4.46
C GLU A 59 -2.74 37.27 -5.54
N HIS A 60 -2.50 35.97 -5.76
CA HIS A 60 -1.42 35.47 -6.62
C HIS A 60 -1.92 34.89 -7.94
N ALA A 61 -3.13 34.32 -7.97
CA ALA A 61 -3.72 33.71 -9.16
C ALA A 61 -5.26 33.73 -9.08
N ASP A 62 -5.90 33.71 -10.25
CA ASP A 62 -7.34 33.46 -10.33
C ASP A 62 -7.66 31.97 -10.17
N ARG A 63 -8.94 31.66 -9.96
CA ARG A 63 -9.41 30.30 -9.71
C ARG A 63 -9.13 29.34 -10.87
N ASP A 64 -9.20 29.82 -12.11
CA ASP A 64 -8.97 29.03 -13.31
C ASP A 64 -7.49 28.64 -13.45
N GLN A 65 -6.57 29.56 -13.11
CA GLN A 65 -5.14 29.31 -13.04
C GLN A 65 -4.80 28.29 -11.95
N VAL A 66 -5.39 28.43 -10.75
CA VAL A 66 -5.21 27.45 -9.66
C VAL A 66 -5.71 26.08 -10.09
N ALA A 67 -6.90 26.00 -10.71
CA ALA A 67 -7.47 24.76 -11.23
C ALA A 67 -6.53 24.09 -12.24
N TYR A 68 -6.05 24.84 -13.23
CA TYR A 68 -5.15 24.35 -14.25
C TYR A 68 -3.85 23.78 -13.66
N VAL A 69 -3.25 24.48 -12.69
CA VAL A 69 -2.00 24.01 -12.06
C VAL A 69 -2.25 22.74 -11.24
N ILE A 70 -3.33 22.69 -10.46
CA ILE A 70 -3.68 21.50 -9.67
C ILE A 70 -3.94 20.30 -10.58
N GLU A 71 -4.71 20.46 -11.66
CA GLU A 71 -4.97 19.41 -12.64
C GLU A 71 -3.66 18.89 -13.25
N ASN A 72 -2.80 19.80 -13.72
CA ASN A 72 -1.50 19.41 -14.28
C ASN A 72 -0.55 18.75 -13.24
N LEU A 73 -0.62 19.11 -11.96
CA LEU A 73 0.13 18.41 -10.90
C LEU A 73 -0.46 17.03 -10.61
N TYR A 74 -1.78 16.88 -10.71
CA TYR A 74 -2.49 15.60 -10.53
C TYR A 74 -2.15 14.63 -11.67
N ASP A 75 -2.24 15.10 -12.92
CA ASP A 75 -1.91 14.32 -14.13
C ASP A 75 -0.45 13.86 -14.16
N LYS A 76 0.45 14.67 -13.61
CA LYS A 76 1.87 14.31 -13.44
C LYS A 76 2.14 13.39 -12.25
N GLY A 77 1.12 13.10 -11.44
CA GLY A 77 1.24 12.25 -10.26
C GLY A 77 2.02 12.88 -9.11
N TYR A 78 2.04 14.22 -8.99
CA TYR A 78 2.72 14.90 -7.89
C TYR A 78 1.84 15.14 -6.67
N ILE A 79 0.54 15.28 -6.88
CA ILE A 79 -0.44 15.44 -5.81
C ILE A 79 -1.43 14.28 -5.79
N ALA A 80 -2.09 14.10 -4.65
CA ALA A 80 -3.20 13.16 -4.47
C ALA A 80 -4.15 13.69 -3.39
N ALA A 81 -5.34 13.10 -3.33
CA ALA A 81 -6.21 13.29 -2.18
C ALA A 81 -5.60 12.60 -0.95
N LYS A 82 -5.68 13.24 0.22
CA LYS A 82 -5.32 12.63 1.49
C LYS A 82 -6.33 11.55 1.85
N VAL A 83 -5.82 10.43 2.37
CA VAL A 83 -6.61 9.33 2.94
C VAL A 83 -6.45 9.38 4.44
N PRO A 84 -7.42 9.93 5.20
CA PRO A 84 -7.30 10.13 6.65
C PRO A 84 -7.09 8.84 7.44
N GLU A 85 -7.53 7.71 6.90
CA GLU A 85 -7.47 6.40 7.55
C GLU A 85 -6.08 5.75 7.46
N LEU A 86 -5.20 6.23 6.58
CA LEU A 86 -3.83 5.75 6.46
C LEU A 86 -2.86 6.68 7.19
N SER A 87 -1.83 6.10 7.80
CA SER A 87 -0.68 6.88 8.24
C SER A 87 0.07 7.45 7.04
N GLU A 88 0.77 8.58 7.25
CA GLU A 88 1.59 9.19 6.20
C GLU A 88 2.62 8.22 5.61
N ALA A 89 3.26 7.41 6.47
CA ALA A 89 4.21 6.39 6.04
C ALA A 89 3.56 5.29 5.17
N ALA A 90 2.34 4.84 5.51
CA ALA A 90 1.62 3.85 4.72
C ALA A 90 1.18 4.43 3.37
N ALA A 91 0.65 5.66 3.35
CA ALA A 91 0.28 6.33 2.12
C ALA A 91 1.51 6.59 1.22
N ALA A 92 2.66 6.93 1.81
CA ALA A 92 3.93 7.11 1.09
C ALA A 92 4.38 5.80 0.44
N PHE A 93 4.34 4.69 1.18
CA PHE A 93 4.70 3.37 0.66
C PHE A 93 3.87 2.98 -0.57
N TRP A 94 2.55 3.10 -0.50
CA TRP A 94 1.68 2.77 -1.64
C TRP A 94 1.89 3.70 -2.83
N SER A 95 2.01 5.01 -2.55
CA SER A 95 2.27 6.00 -3.60
C SER A 95 3.59 5.75 -4.32
N LEU A 96 4.64 5.33 -3.60
CA LEU A 96 5.95 5.00 -4.16
C LEU A 96 5.87 3.78 -5.12
N LEU A 97 5.01 2.82 -4.82
CA LEU A 97 4.73 1.67 -5.67
C LEU A 97 3.80 2.01 -6.85
N GLY A 98 3.37 3.27 -7.00
CA GLY A 98 2.45 3.71 -8.04
C GLY A 98 0.99 3.29 -7.79
N VAL A 99 0.65 2.91 -6.56
CA VAL A 99 -0.73 2.56 -6.16
C VAL A 99 -1.35 3.75 -5.44
N GLU A 100 -2.57 4.12 -5.83
CA GLU A 100 -3.31 5.18 -5.14
C GLU A 100 -3.60 4.77 -3.68
N PRO A 101 -3.25 5.60 -2.68
CA PRO A 101 -3.45 5.25 -1.27
C PRO A 101 -4.88 4.85 -0.91
N GLN A 102 -5.89 5.49 -1.54
CA GLN A 102 -7.30 5.16 -1.30
C GLN A 102 -7.61 3.75 -1.80
N THR A 103 -7.18 3.42 -3.02
CA THR A 103 -7.33 2.08 -3.59
C THR A 103 -6.64 1.03 -2.71
N ALA A 104 -5.42 1.31 -2.24
CA ALA A 104 -4.73 0.39 -1.33
C ALA A 104 -5.50 0.18 -0.03
N TYR A 105 -6.00 1.25 0.60
CA TYR A 105 -6.81 1.16 1.81
C TYR A 105 -8.07 0.30 1.59
N ASP A 106 -8.79 0.52 0.50
CA ASP A 106 -10.00 -0.23 0.18
C ASP A 106 -9.71 -1.71 -0.09
N CYS A 107 -8.65 -2.01 -0.86
CA CYS A 107 -8.23 -3.39 -1.13
C CYS A 107 -7.82 -4.14 0.14
N LEU A 108 -7.06 -3.51 1.04
CA LEU A 108 -6.61 -4.15 2.29
C LEU A 108 -7.80 -4.53 3.20
N ARG A 109 -8.91 -3.79 3.13
CA ARG A 109 -10.13 -4.10 3.89
C ARG A 109 -10.98 -5.17 3.24
N GLN A 110 -10.81 -5.41 1.95
CA GLN A 110 -11.57 -6.37 1.16
C GLN A 110 -10.83 -7.70 0.98
N VAL A 111 -9.73 -7.94 1.69
CA VAL A 111 -9.00 -9.21 1.67
C VAL A 111 -9.02 -9.87 3.04
N VAL A 112 -9.11 -11.21 3.05
CA VAL A 112 -8.97 -12.01 4.27
C VAL A 112 -7.74 -12.90 4.15
N VAL A 113 -6.82 -12.76 5.09
CA VAL A 113 -5.63 -13.60 5.17
C VAL A 113 -5.84 -14.71 6.20
N TYR A 114 -5.86 -15.94 5.72
CA TYR A 114 -5.89 -17.11 6.60
C TYR A 114 -4.47 -17.43 7.05
N VAL A 115 -4.25 -17.75 8.31
CA VAL A 115 -2.90 -18.05 8.83
C VAL A 115 -2.91 -19.40 9.55
N THR A 116 -1.90 -20.21 9.27
CA THR A 116 -1.61 -21.45 9.99
C THR A 116 -0.12 -21.66 10.15
N ALA A 117 0.27 -22.56 11.04
CA ALA A 117 1.64 -23.01 11.20
C ALA A 117 1.73 -24.54 11.05
N VAL A 118 2.85 -24.99 10.51
CA VAL A 118 3.26 -26.39 10.40
C VAL A 118 4.64 -26.53 11.05
N GLY A 119 4.77 -27.43 12.02
CA GLY A 119 5.99 -27.53 12.84
C GLY A 119 6.03 -26.53 14.00
N ASN A 120 7.21 -26.19 14.49
CA ASN A 120 7.39 -25.41 15.71
C ASN A 120 7.49 -23.89 15.47
N VAL A 121 6.42 -23.30 14.93
CA VAL A 121 6.33 -21.85 14.65
C VAL A 121 5.05 -21.25 15.21
N SER A 122 5.14 -20.03 15.76
CA SER A 122 3.98 -19.26 16.22
C SER A 122 3.44 -18.34 15.11
N THR A 123 2.12 -18.33 14.94
CA THR A 123 1.42 -17.44 14.00
C THR A 123 1.15 -16.04 14.55
N GLN A 124 1.14 -15.88 15.88
CA GLN A 124 0.71 -14.65 16.55
C GLN A 124 1.48 -13.39 16.12
N PRO A 125 2.82 -13.41 16.02
CA PRO A 125 3.56 -12.20 15.61
C PRO A 125 3.19 -11.73 14.20
N LEU A 126 2.90 -12.65 13.28
CA LEU A 126 2.48 -12.32 11.93
C LEU A 126 1.06 -11.73 11.94
N THR A 127 0.11 -12.37 12.64
CA THR A 127 -1.28 -11.90 12.71
C THR A 127 -1.36 -10.50 13.33
N ASP A 128 -0.57 -10.22 14.38
CA ASP A 128 -0.53 -8.90 15.00
C ASP A 128 0.00 -7.82 14.04
N LYS A 129 1.01 -8.15 13.24
CA LYS A 129 1.57 -7.22 12.24
C LYS A 129 0.63 -6.98 11.08
N LEU A 130 -0.03 -8.02 10.56
CA LEU A 130 -1.04 -7.90 9.51
C LEU A 130 -2.23 -7.06 9.95
N THR A 131 -2.74 -7.28 11.16
CA THR A 131 -3.86 -6.49 11.69
C THR A 131 -3.49 -5.03 11.93
N THR A 132 -2.25 -4.76 12.37
CA THR A 132 -1.73 -3.39 12.53
C THR A 132 -1.73 -2.61 11.20
N VAL A 133 -1.51 -3.28 10.06
CA VAL A 133 -1.55 -2.66 8.73
C VAL A 133 -2.94 -2.71 8.08
N GLY A 134 -3.98 -3.10 8.83
CA GLY A 134 -5.37 -3.07 8.39
C GLY A 134 -5.85 -4.31 7.64
N ILE A 135 -5.06 -5.39 7.60
CA ILE A 135 -5.42 -6.65 6.94
C ILE A 135 -6.21 -7.53 7.91
N GLN A 136 -7.36 -8.02 7.46
CA GLN A 136 -8.16 -8.98 8.23
C GLN A 136 -7.47 -10.35 8.27
N THR A 137 -7.32 -10.93 9.46
CA THR A 137 -6.72 -12.26 9.61
C THR A 137 -7.67 -13.24 10.28
N GLN A 138 -7.62 -14.50 9.86
CA GLN A 138 -8.37 -15.60 10.45
C GLN A 138 -7.49 -16.85 10.61
N PRO A 139 -7.69 -17.67 11.63
CA PRO A 139 -7.00 -18.96 11.72
C PRO A 139 -7.52 -19.90 10.61
N TRP A 140 -6.62 -20.59 9.93
CA TRP A 140 -7.02 -21.64 8.98
C TRP A 140 -7.32 -22.95 9.71
N THR A 141 -8.38 -23.64 9.30
CA THR A 141 -8.90 -24.83 10.02
C THR A 141 -8.79 -26.13 9.21
N GLY A 142 -7.93 -26.17 8.18
CA GLY A 142 -7.81 -27.34 7.31
C GLY A 142 -8.84 -27.40 6.19
N LYS A 143 -9.65 -26.36 6.02
CA LYS A 143 -10.77 -26.31 5.07
C LYS A 143 -10.69 -25.04 4.22
N PRO A 144 -11.26 -25.04 3.01
CA PRO A 144 -11.32 -23.83 2.19
C PRO A 144 -12.03 -22.69 2.94
N PRO A 145 -11.62 -21.44 2.70
CA PRO A 145 -12.36 -20.27 3.17
C PRO A 145 -13.82 -20.30 2.75
N VAL A 146 -14.70 -19.83 3.65
CA VAL A 146 -16.11 -19.60 3.34
C VAL A 146 -16.34 -18.09 3.32
N THR A 147 -16.00 -17.46 2.20
CA THR A 147 -16.13 -16.01 1.99
C THR A 147 -16.17 -15.70 0.50
N ASP A 148 -16.88 -14.64 0.13
CA ASP A 148 -16.91 -14.10 -1.23
C ASP A 148 -15.75 -13.12 -1.49
N LEU A 149 -14.98 -12.78 -0.45
CA LEU A 149 -13.81 -11.90 -0.56
C LEU A 149 -12.59 -12.65 -1.10
N PRO A 150 -11.67 -11.96 -1.80
CA PRO A 150 -10.34 -12.48 -2.09
C PRO A 150 -9.63 -12.98 -0.81
N THR A 151 -8.96 -14.12 -0.91
CA THR A 151 -8.26 -14.73 0.21
C THR A 151 -6.84 -15.14 -0.15
N LEU A 152 -5.97 -15.11 0.85
CA LEU A 152 -4.63 -15.69 0.79
C LEU A 152 -4.41 -16.52 2.04
N LEU A 153 -3.99 -17.78 1.88
CA LEU A 153 -3.53 -18.59 3.00
C LEU A 153 -2.02 -18.36 3.21
N VAL A 154 -1.59 -18.00 4.41
CA VAL A 154 -0.18 -17.93 4.79
C VAL A 154 0.14 -19.09 5.72
N VAL A 155 1.08 -19.92 5.30
CA VAL A 155 1.57 -21.08 6.05
C VAL A 155 2.96 -20.76 6.57
N LEU A 156 3.10 -20.71 7.89
CA LEU A 156 4.39 -20.60 8.53
C LEU A 156 4.94 -21.98 8.83
N THR A 157 6.22 -22.21 8.58
CA THR A 157 6.85 -23.49 8.90
C THR A 157 8.29 -23.33 9.37
N ASP A 158 8.81 -24.33 10.06
CA ASP A 158 10.21 -24.46 10.42
C ASP A 158 11.04 -25.17 9.35
N ASP A 159 10.40 -25.94 8.45
CA ASP A 159 11.04 -26.63 7.32
C ASP A 159 10.06 -26.81 6.14
N TYR A 160 10.53 -26.57 4.91
CA TYR A 160 9.66 -26.65 3.72
C TYR A 160 9.35 -28.09 3.30
N LEU A 161 9.98 -29.10 3.91
CA LEU A 161 9.74 -30.51 3.66
C LEU A 161 8.82 -31.16 4.70
N GLN A 162 8.16 -30.37 5.56
CA GLN A 162 7.20 -30.91 6.52
C GLN A 162 6.09 -31.68 5.78
N PRO A 163 5.84 -32.96 6.12
CA PRO A 163 4.92 -33.81 5.36
C PRO A 163 3.48 -33.31 5.39
N GLU A 164 3.09 -32.56 6.43
CA GLU A 164 1.76 -31.95 6.53
C GLU A 164 1.50 -30.89 5.45
N LEU A 165 2.55 -30.32 4.85
CA LEU A 165 2.42 -29.37 3.72
C LEU A 165 1.80 -30.02 2.49
N ALA A 166 2.00 -31.33 2.29
CA ALA A 166 1.37 -32.07 1.19
C ALA A 166 -0.16 -32.03 1.28
N GLN A 167 -0.72 -32.13 2.49
CA GLN A 167 -2.16 -32.02 2.70
C GLN A 167 -2.68 -30.61 2.42
N ILE A 168 -1.94 -29.57 2.84
CA ILE A 168 -2.29 -28.18 2.54
C ILE A 168 -2.26 -27.94 1.04
N ASN A 169 -1.21 -28.40 0.36
CA ASN A 169 -1.06 -28.30 -1.08
C ASN A 169 -2.24 -28.96 -1.82
N GLN A 170 -2.63 -30.18 -1.43
CA GLN A 170 -3.77 -30.87 -2.04
C GLN A 170 -5.08 -30.08 -1.87
N VAL A 171 -5.38 -29.61 -0.65
CA VAL A 171 -6.58 -28.78 -0.41
C VAL A 171 -6.53 -27.50 -1.25
N ALA A 172 -5.36 -26.86 -1.35
CA ALA A 172 -5.20 -25.64 -2.13
C ALA A 172 -5.44 -25.86 -3.62
N LEU A 173 -4.94 -26.96 -4.18
CA LEU A 173 -5.19 -27.35 -5.57
C LEU A 173 -6.66 -27.65 -5.83
N ASP A 174 -7.31 -28.44 -4.95
CA ASP A 174 -8.72 -28.84 -5.10
C ASP A 174 -9.69 -27.66 -5.00
N THR A 175 -9.29 -26.59 -4.30
CA THR A 175 -10.13 -25.43 -3.99
C THR A 175 -9.70 -24.16 -4.72
N ASN A 176 -8.68 -24.26 -5.58
CA ASN A 176 -8.07 -23.13 -6.28
C ASN A 176 -7.68 -21.99 -5.33
N GLN A 177 -7.17 -22.34 -4.14
CA GLN A 177 -6.80 -21.40 -3.09
C GLN A 177 -5.33 -20.97 -3.24
N PRO A 178 -5.04 -19.67 -3.45
CA PRO A 178 -3.68 -19.16 -3.38
C PRO A 178 -3.11 -19.26 -1.96
N TRP A 179 -1.85 -19.65 -1.83
CA TRP A 179 -1.17 -19.71 -0.54
C TRP A 179 0.32 -19.35 -0.60
N LEU A 180 0.82 -18.74 0.47
CA LEU A 180 2.21 -18.32 0.66
C LEU A 180 2.85 -19.20 1.73
N LEU A 181 4.04 -19.74 1.43
CA LEU A 181 4.86 -20.45 2.41
C LEU A 181 5.97 -19.54 2.94
N ALA A 182 6.22 -19.57 4.25
CA ALA A 182 7.29 -18.80 4.86
C ALA A 182 7.92 -19.54 6.04
N LYS A 183 9.25 -19.43 6.16
CA LYS A 183 10.04 -19.88 7.30
C LYS A 183 10.65 -18.66 7.99
N PRO A 184 9.99 -18.12 9.04
CA PRO A 184 10.43 -16.90 9.71
C PRO A 184 11.46 -17.16 10.83
N MET A 185 12.10 -18.33 10.84
CA MET A 185 13.01 -18.74 11.92
C MET A 185 14.29 -19.41 11.42
N GLY A 186 15.30 -19.48 12.29
CA GLY A 186 16.62 -20.01 11.99
C GLY A 186 17.60 -18.92 11.51
N GLY A 187 18.80 -19.34 11.10
CA GLY A 187 19.83 -18.41 10.60
C GLY A 187 19.55 -17.87 9.19
N LEU A 188 18.60 -18.47 8.47
CA LEU A 188 18.16 -18.05 7.14
C LEU A 188 16.63 -18.05 7.10
N LEU A 189 16.06 -16.91 6.75
CA LEU A 189 14.63 -16.73 6.59
C LEU A 189 14.24 -17.06 5.15
N TRP A 190 13.19 -17.85 4.96
CA TRP A 190 12.65 -18.13 3.63
C TRP A 190 11.26 -17.51 3.50
N PHE A 191 11.03 -16.83 2.39
CA PHE A 191 9.76 -16.16 2.12
C PHE A 191 9.36 -16.45 0.69
N GLY A 192 8.19 -17.08 0.53
CA GLY A 192 7.74 -17.59 -0.74
C GLY A 192 8.10 -19.07 -0.96
N PRO A 193 7.58 -19.66 -2.03
CA PRO A 193 6.83 -19.00 -3.09
C PRO A 193 5.40 -18.67 -2.67
N ILE A 194 4.75 -17.81 -3.47
CA ILE A 194 3.29 -17.78 -3.54
C ILE A 194 2.90 -18.86 -4.54
N PHE A 195 2.10 -19.81 -4.08
CA PHE A 195 1.50 -20.85 -4.89
C PHE A 195 0.13 -20.38 -5.37
N GLU A 196 -0.02 -20.18 -6.67
CA GLU A 196 -1.28 -19.90 -7.34
C GLU A 196 -1.66 -21.10 -8.21
N PRO A 197 -2.64 -21.92 -7.78
CA PRO A 197 -3.06 -23.10 -8.55
C PRO A 197 -3.39 -22.75 -10.01
N GLY A 198 -2.77 -23.48 -10.94
CA GLY A 198 -2.92 -23.26 -12.38
C GLY A 198 -2.04 -22.17 -13.01
N ILE A 199 -1.32 -21.37 -12.19
CA ILE A 199 -0.43 -20.30 -12.65
C ILE A 199 1.03 -20.60 -12.30
N THR A 200 1.32 -20.97 -11.05
CA THR A 200 2.68 -21.31 -10.58
C THR A 200 2.86 -22.82 -10.44
N GLY A 201 4.09 -23.26 -10.12
CA GLY A 201 4.32 -24.63 -9.63
C GLY A 201 3.54 -24.88 -8.34
N CYS A 202 3.25 -26.15 -8.04
CA CYS A 202 2.74 -26.56 -6.72
C CYS A 202 3.90 -26.83 -5.76
N TRP A 203 3.62 -27.14 -4.49
CA TRP A 203 4.67 -27.42 -3.51
C TRP A 203 5.55 -28.64 -3.85
N GLU A 204 5.05 -29.59 -4.64
CA GLU A 204 5.81 -30.79 -5.04
C GLU A 204 6.76 -30.57 -6.23
N CYS A 205 6.71 -29.39 -6.86
CA CYS A 205 7.57 -29.03 -8.01
C CYS A 205 8.98 -28.63 -7.57
#